data_AF-A0A963DGP2-F1
#
_entry.id   AF-A0A963DGP2-F1
#
_cell.length_a   1.000
_cell.length_b   1.000
_cell.length_c   1.000
_cell.angle_alpha   90.00
_cell.angle_beta   90.00
_cell.angle_gamma   90.00
#
_symmetry.space_group_name_H-M   'P 1'
#
loop_
_entity.id
_entity.type
_entity.pdbx_description
1 polymer ?
#
loop_
_entity_poly.entity_id
_entity_poly.type
_entity_poly.pdbx_seq_one_letter_code
_entity_poly.pdbx_strand_id
1 'polypeptide(L)'
;MSRIVLTDELRHDYQQLFMTCVIYPERAAEVDEIANALITERERYQSVGERLNIPWFVVAVLHEADTGRDFNVHLHNGDPLTERTQHLPDGRPVEGEPPFRWEDSAVDALRLYHFDFCQDWCIASILFLLEGRGGWGYRLHHPEVPSPYLWNYSTHYTQGKYVTDDTWSETGIAQRCGAAVLLRRLAERGLIAFNRSEELLDEPLLRYDESAASPWIEALQRFMNTLPETYVKVDGRAGPRASEAFHKLTGMYLLGDPRSRDQ
;
A
#
# COMPACT_ATOMS: atom_id res chain seq x y z
N MET A 1 -23.85 10.65 -7.31
CA MET A 1 -22.60 10.02 -6.85
C MET A 1 -21.62 11.12 -6.50
N SER A 2 -21.30 11.29 -5.23
CA SER A 2 -20.22 12.17 -4.77
C SER A 2 -18.93 11.70 -5.43
N ARG A 3 -18.39 12.50 -6.34
CA ARG A 3 -17.11 12.22 -6.99
C ARG A 3 -16.03 12.45 -5.92
N ILE A 4 -15.56 11.38 -5.27
CA ILE A 4 -14.40 11.49 -4.38
C ILE A 4 -13.21 11.88 -5.26
N VAL A 5 -12.53 12.94 -4.89
CA VAL A 5 -11.35 13.45 -5.57
C VAL A 5 -10.16 13.23 -4.64
N LEU A 6 -9.01 12.89 -5.21
CA LEU A 6 -7.76 12.80 -4.48
C LEU A 6 -7.25 14.22 -4.13
N THR A 7 -7.75 14.77 -3.02
CA THR A 7 -7.27 16.03 -2.44
C THR A 7 -5.97 15.81 -1.68
N ASP A 8 -5.26 16.89 -1.34
CA ASP A 8 -3.98 16.80 -0.65
C ASP A 8 -4.13 16.26 0.77
N GLU A 9 -5.26 16.55 1.45
CA GLU A 9 -5.59 15.93 2.73
C GLU A 9 -5.75 14.42 2.59
N LEU A 10 -6.43 13.96 1.54
CA LEU A 10 -6.63 12.54 1.28
C LEU A 10 -5.31 11.85 0.88
N ARG A 11 -4.44 12.53 0.14
CA ARG A 11 -3.08 12.03 -0.14
C ARG A 11 -2.30 11.80 1.15
N HIS A 12 -2.33 12.79 2.05
CA HIS A 12 -1.66 12.71 3.34
C HIS A 12 -2.22 11.57 4.19
N ASP A 13 -3.54 11.42 4.26
CA ASP A 13 -4.21 10.32 4.97
C ASP A 13 -3.71 8.94 4.48
N TYR A 14 -3.72 8.70 3.17
CA TYR A 14 -3.23 7.45 2.60
C TYR A 14 -1.76 7.18 2.91
N GLN A 15 -0.92 8.21 2.86
CA GLN A 15 0.49 8.08 3.17
C GLN A 15 0.71 7.76 4.65
N GLN A 16 -0.02 8.44 5.55
CA GLN A 16 0.06 8.15 6.98
C GLN A 16 -0.40 6.73 7.30
N LEU A 17 -1.52 6.29 6.74
CA LEU A 17 -1.99 4.90 6.88
C LEU A 17 -0.96 3.91 6.34
N PHE A 18 -0.38 4.16 5.17
CA PHE A 18 0.64 3.25 4.63
C PHE A 18 1.92 3.23 5.47
N MET A 19 2.36 4.37 6.00
CA MET A 19 3.54 4.49 6.85
C MET A 19 3.37 3.76 8.17
N THR A 20 2.20 3.91 8.80
CA THR A 20 1.86 3.34 10.12
C THR A 20 1.28 1.94 10.06
N CYS A 21 1.06 1.40 8.86
CA CYS A 21 0.60 0.04 8.64
C CYS A 21 1.59 -0.98 9.21
N VAL A 22 1.14 -1.73 10.22
CA VAL A 22 1.85 -2.87 10.79
C VAL A 22 1.05 -4.14 10.50
N ILE A 23 1.70 -5.11 9.89
CA ILE A 23 1.11 -6.42 9.56
C ILE A 23 1.06 -7.25 10.84
N TYR A 24 -0.08 -7.87 11.13
CA TYR A 24 -0.22 -8.72 12.31
C TYR A 24 0.75 -9.92 12.23
N PRO A 25 1.54 -10.21 13.30
CA PRO A 25 2.51 -11.31 13.28
C PRO A 25 1.91 -12.67 12.93
N GLU A 26 0.68 -12.94 13.38
CA GLU A 26 -0.06 -14.17 13.10
C GLU A 26 -0.46 -14.33 11.63
N ARG A 27 -0.52 -13.23 10.87
CA ARG A 27 -0.81 -13.23 9.43
C ARG A 27 0.44 -13.08 8.57
N ALA A 28 1.60 -12.80 9.16
CA ALA A 28 2.83 -12.51 8.42
C ALA A 28 3.22 -13.65 7.46
N ALA A 29 3.10 -14.92 7.90
CA ALA A 29 3.41 -16.08 7.07
C ALA A 29 2.51 -16.16 5.83
N GLU A 30 1.19 -15.97 6.01
CA GLU A 30 0.21 -15.97 4.93
C GLU A 30 0.47 -14.82 3.94
N VAL A 31 0.76 -13.61 4.45
CA VAL A 31 1.11 -12.46 3.60
C VAL A 31 2.40 -12.72 2.83
N ASP A 32 3.40 -13.37 3.43
CA ASP A 32 4.64 -13.75 2.77
C ASP A 32 4.45 -14.78 1.66
N GLU A 33 3.60 -15.78 1.87
CA GLU A 33 3.23 -16.77 0.86
C GLU A 33 2.58 -16.10 -0.35
N ILE A 34 1.63 -15.21 -0.11
CA ILE A 34 0.96 -14.44 -1.18
C ILE A 34 1.99 -13.56 -1.91
N ALA A 35 2.81 -12.81 -1.19
CA ALA A 35 3.84 -11.97 -1.79
C ALA A 35 4.82 -12.79 -2.65
N ASN A 36 5.23 -13.97 -2.21
CA ASN A 36 6.06 -14.89 -3.00
C ASN A 36 5.37 -15.34 -4.28
N ALA A 37 4.08 -15.71 -4.20
CA ALA A 37 3.31 -16.10 -5.37
C ALA A 37 3.19 -14.95 -6.40
N LEU A 38 3.06 -13.70 -5.95
CA LEU A 38 3.05 -12.54 -6.85
C LEU A 38 4.39 -12.32 -7.54
N ILE A 39 5.50 -12.56 -6.85
CA ILE A 39 6.85 -12.42 -7.41
C ILE A 39 7.11 -13.49 -8.47
N THR A 40 6.67 -14.73 -8.24
CA THR A 40 6.82 -15.83 -9.21
C THR A 40 6.20 -15.49 -10.56
N GLU A 41 5.05 -14.81 -10.55
CA GLU A 41 4.30 -14.42 -11.75
C GLU A 41 4.60 -12.98 -12.23
N ARG A 42 5.67 -12.37 -11.71
CA ARG A 42 6.03 -10.97 -11.96
C ARG A 42 6.08 -10.62 -13.44
N GLU A 43 6.72 -11.46 -14.27
CA GLU A 43 6.87 -11.19 -15.70
C GLU A 43 5.52 -11.05 -16.40
N ARG A 44 4.54 -11.84 -15.98
CA ARG A 44 3.18 -11.82 -16.53
C ARG A 44 2.45 -10.52 -16.18
N TYR A 45 2.58 -10.08 -14.93
CA TYR A 45 2.06 -8.77 -14.50
C TYR A 45 2.75 -7.61 -15.20
N GLN A 46 4.06 -7.72 -15.39
CA GLN A 46 4.85 -6.69 -16.07
C GLN A 46 4.43 -6.56 -17.53
N SER A 47 4.19 -7.67 -18.25
CA SER A 47 3.67 -7.64 -19.63
C SER A 47 2.33 -6.89 -19.75
N VAL A 48 1.45 -7.00 -18.76
CA VAL A 48 0.18 -6.25 -18.73
C VAL A 48 0.45 -4.77 -18.41
N GLY A 49 1.25 -4.52 -17.38
CA GLY A 49 1.58 -3.18 -16.91
C GLY A 49 2.25 -2.32 -17.98
N GLU A 50 3.21 -2.87 -18.72
CA GLU A 50 3.94 -2.18 -19.79
C GLU A 50 3.02 -1.67 -20.92
N ARG A 51 1.94 -2.40 -21.23
CA ARG A 51 0.97 -1.99 -22.25
C ARG A 51 0.16 -0.75 -21.86
N LEU A 52 0.09 -0.44 -20.56
CA LEU A 52 -0.73 0.62 -19.99
C LEU A 52 0.06 1.62 -19.14
N ASN A 53 1.39 1.48 -19.07
CA ASN A 53 2.27 2.24 -18.19
C ASN A 53 1.86 2.14 -16.69
N ILE A 54 1.41 0.95 -16.28
CA ILE A 54 1.03 0.63 -14.89
C ILE A 54 2.16 -0.21 -14.26
N PRO A 55 2.62 0.10 -13.03
CA PRO A 55 3.59 -0.74 -12.34
C PRO A 55 3.05 -2.15 -12.13
N TRP A 56 3.89 -3.16 -12.40
CA TRP A 56 3.50 -4.58 -12.31
C TRP A 56 2.85 -4.94 -10.96
N PHE A 57 3.30 -4.33 -9.87
CA PHE A 57 2.82 -4.62 -8.53
C PHE A 57 1.37 -4.15 -8.31
N VAL A 58 0.90 -3.12 -9.03
CA VAL A 58 -0.51 -2.69 -8.96
C VAL A 58 -1.41 -3.74 -9.59
N VAL A 59 -1.02 -4.26 -10.76
CA VAL A 59 -1.72 -5.35 -11.43
C VAL A 59 -1.72 -6.61 -10.56
N ALA A 60 -0.58 -6.92 -9.93
CA ALA A 60 -0.42 -8.09 -9.07
C ALA A 60 -1.35 -8.05 -7.85
N VAL A 61 -1.40 -6.92 -7.12
CA VAL A 61 -2.26 -6.82 -5.92
C VAL A 61 -3.75 -6.76 -6.28
N LEU A 62 -4.12 -6.18 -7.43
CA LEU A 62 -5.50 -6.23 -7.95
C LEU A 62 -5.91 -7.67 -8.27
N HIS A 63 -5.05 -8.41 -8.95
CA HIS A 63 -5.30 -9.81 -9.29
C HIS A 63 -5.49 -10.68 -8.03
N GLU A 64 -4.67 -10.43 -7.01
CA GLU A 64 -4.82 -11.10 -5.72
C GLU A 64 -6.11 -10.70 -4.99
N ALA A 65 -6.42 -9.40 -4.93
CA ALA A 65 -7.55 -8.89 -4.17
C ALA A 65 -8.90 -9.26 -4.81
N ASP A 66 -8.98 -9.27 -6.15
CA ASP A 66 -10.22 -9.50 -6.87
C ASP A 66 -10.45 -11.01 -7.09
N THR A 67 -9.51 -11.70 -7.72
CA THR A 67 -9.71 -13.09 -8.19
C THR A 67 -8.86 -14.13 -7.47
N GLY A 68 -8.02 -13.72 -6.52
CA GLY A 68 -7.20 -14.64 -5.73
C GLY A 68 -6.11 -15.28 -6.57
N ARG A 69 -5.65 -14.53 -7.59
CA ARG A 69 -4.64 -14.91 -8.57
C ARG A 69 -5.05 -16.03 -9.53
N ASP A 70 -6.34 -16.21 -9.75
CA ASP A 70 -6.82 -17.17 -10.75
C ASP A 70 -6.67 -16.61 -12.18
N PHE A 71 -5.72 -17.17 -12.92
CA PHE A 71 -5.44 -16.81 -14.31
C PHE A 71 -6.41 -17.41 -15.34
N ASN A 72 -7.41 -18.18 -14.91
CA ASN A 72 -8.43 -18.76 -15.78
C ASN A 72 -9.72 -17.93 -15.83
N VAL A 73 -9.76 -16.83 -15.08
CA VAL A 73 -10.92 -15.93 -14.99
C VAL A 73 -10.58 -14.50 -15.40
N HIS A 74 -11.61 -13.77 -15.81
CA HIS A 74 -11.59 -12.35 -16.12
C HIS A 74 -11.28 -11.53 -14.88
N LEU A 75 -10.29 -10.64 -14.97
CA LEU A 75 -9.98 -9.68 -13.90
C LEU A 75 -11.15 -8.71 -13.61
N HIS A 76 -12.08 -8.56 -14.55
CA HIS A 76 -13.26 -7.72 -14.38
C HIS A 76 -14.11 -8.12 -13.17
N ASN A 77 -14.48 -9.40 -13.09
CA ASN A 77 -15.54 -9.88 -12.22
C ASN A 77 -15.38 -11.36 -11.81
N GLY A 78 -14.35 -12.06 -12.28
CA GLY A 78 -14.12 -13.47 -12.00
C GLY A 78 -14.84 -14.47 -12.92
N ASP A 79 -15.46 -14.03 -14.02
CA ASP A 79 -16.05 -14.94 -15.02
C ASP A 79 -14.98 -15.75 -15.76
N PRO A 80 -15.27 -16.98 -16.24
CA PRO A 80 -14.30 -17.79 -16.99
C PRO A 80 -13.85 -17.13 -18.30
N LEU A 81 -12.56 -17.23 -18.63
CA LEU A 81 -11.99 -16.70 -19.88
C LEU A 81 -12.48 -17.40 -21.16
N THR A 82 -13.30 -18.46 -21.02
CA THR A 82 -13.83 -19.26 -22.14
C THR A 82 -14.94 -18.57 -22.92
N GLU A 83 -15.52 -17.50 -22.36
CA GLU A 83 -16.58 -16.70 -22.97
C GLU A 83 -16.35 -15.23 -22.64
N ARG A 84 -17.23 -14.32 -23.07
CA ARG A 84 -17.23 -12.95 -22.55
C ARG A 84 -17.88 -12.93 -21.17
N THR A 85 -17.59 -11.88 -20.39
CA THR A 85 -18.21 -11.67 -19.09
C THR A 85 -19.73 -11.64 -19.20
N GLN A 86 -20.39 -12.37 -18.30
CA GLN A 86 -21.85 -12.41 -18.17
C GLN A 86 -22.29 -11.56 -16.97
N HIS A 87 -21.47 -11.53 -15.91
CA HIS A 87 -21.68 -10.63 -14.79
C HIS A 87 -21.18 -9.22 -15.12
N LEU A 88 -21.68 -8.21 -14.40
CA LEU A 88 -21.26 -6.84 -14.62
C LEU A 88 -19.77 -6.65 -14.30
N PRO A 89 -19.00 -5.94 -15.14
CA PRO A 89 -19.39 -5.40 -16.45
C PRO A 89 -19.52 -6.51 -17.50
N ASP A 90 -20.68 -6.60 -18.17
CA ASP A 90 -21.00 -7.65 -19.13
C ASP A 90 -20.40 -7.39 -20.52
N GLY A 91 -20.23 -8.46 -21.31
CA GLY A 91 -19.76 -8.40 -22.69
C GLY A 91 -18.27 -8.02 -22.84
N ARG A 92 -17.43 -8.29 -21.83
CA ARG A 92 -15.99 -7.99 -21.83
C ARG A 92 -15.12 -9.24 -22.01
N PRO A 93 -13.90 -9.12 -22.57
CA PRO A 93 -13.33 -7.96 -23.27
C PRO A 93 -14.19 -7.57 -24.47
N VAL A 94 -14.05 -6.37 -25.04
CA VAL A 94 -14.84 -6.00 -26.24
C VAL A 94 -14.20 -6.56 -27.50
N GLU A 95 -12.87 -6.47 -27.58
CA GLU A 95 -12.07 -6.93 -28.70
C GLU A 95 -11.67 -8.41 -28.56
N GLY A 96 -11.41 -9.06 -29.70
CA GLY A 96 -11.01 -10.47 -29.76
C GLY A 96 -12.15 -11.47 -29.62
N GLU A 97 -11.84 -12.75 -29.80
CA GLU A 97 -12.77 -13.88 -29.68
C GLU A 97 -12.31 -14.84 -28.57
N PRO A 98 -13.24 -15.46 -27.82
CA PRO A 98 -12.89 -16.42 -26.79
C PRO A 98 -12.30 -17.73 -27.37
N PRO A 99 -11.52 -18.50 -26.58
CA PRO A 99 -11.10 -18.20 -25.21
C PRO A 99 -10.04 -17.09 -25.16
N PHE A 100 -10.19 -16.18 -24.20
CA PHE A 100 -9.30 -15.04 -24.02
C PHE A 100 -8.02 -15.44 -23.28
N ARG A 101 -6.91 -14.79 -23.63
CA ARG A 101 -5.75 -14.79 -22.75
C ARG A 101 -6.03 -13.87 -21.56
N TRP A 102 -5.55 -14.27 -20.39
CA TRP A 102 -5.68 -13.45 -19.18
C TRP A 102 -5.11 -12.04 -19.36
N GLU A 103 -3.96 -11.92 -20.03
CA GLU A 103 -3.31 -10.60 -20.25
C GLU A 103 -4.20 -9.65 -21.03
N ASP A 104 -4.90 -10.14 -22.05
CA ASP A 104 -5.76 -9.31 -22.90
C ASP A 104 -7.02 -8.89 -22.14
N SER A 105 -7.58 -9.79 -21.32
CA SER A 105 -8.67 -9.43 -20.42
C SER A 105 -8.26 -8.46 -19.32
N ALA A 106 -7.07 -8.62 -18.74
CA ALA A 106 -6.58 -7.73 -17.70
C ALA A 106 -6.37 -6.31 -18.25
N VAL A 107 -5.88 -6.18 -19.49
CA VAL A 107 -5.74 -4.88 -20.17
C VAL A 107 -7.11 -4.21 -20.40
N ASP A 108 -8.12 -4.95 -20.86
CA ASP A 108 -9.48 -4.40 -21.02
C ASP A 108 -10.04 -3.91 -19.67
N ALA A 109 -9.86 -4.70 -18.61
CA ALA A 109 -10.30 -4.36 -17.26
C ALA A 109 -9.64 -3.09 -16.74
N LEU A 110 -8.31 -2.99 -16.83
CA LEU A 110 -7.57 -1.83 -16.31
C LEU A 110 -7.91 -0.54 -17.06
N ARG A 111 -8.19 -0.61 -18.37
CA ARG A 111 -8.70 0.53 -19.16
C ARG A 111 -10.11 0.93 -18.76
N LEU A 112 -10.99 -0.06 -18.54
CA LEU A 112 -12.36 0.19 -18.10
C LEU A 112 -12.40 0.89 -16.73
N TYR A 113 -11.50 0.51 -15.83
CA TYR A 113 -11.38 1.12 -14.51
C TYR A 113 -10.49 2.37 -14.48
N HIS A 114 -10.07 2.88 -15.65
CA HIS A 114 -9.31 4.13 -15.80
C HIS A 114 -7.96 4.15 -15.08
N PHE A 115 -7.34 2.99 -14.85
CA PHE A 115 -5.99 2.93 -14.28
C PHE A 115 -4.93 3.47 -15.25
N ASP A 116 -5.21 3.43 -16.55
CA ASP A 116 -4.38 3.95 -17.65
C ASP A 116 -4.28 5.50 -17.67
N PHE A 117 -5.20 6.20 -17.01
CA PHE A 117 -5.15 7.66 -16.87
C PHE A 117 -4.26 8.15 -15.74
N CYS A 118 -3.80 7.25 -14.87
CA CYS A 118 -2.91 7.61 -13.77
C CYS A 118 -1.51 7.91 -14.29
N GLN A 119 -1.06 9.15 -14.12
CA GLN A 119 0.29 9.57 -14.52
C GLN A 119 1.31 9.37 -13.38
N ASP A 120 0.85 9.50 -12.13
CA ASP A 120 1.70 9.46 -10.94
C ASP A 120 1.40 8.23 -10.08
N TRP A 121 2.28 7.23 -10.15
CA TRP A 121 2.23 6.02 -9.32
C TRP A 121 2.86 6.23 -7.94
N CYS A 122 2.52 7.32 -7.28
CA CYS A 122 2.84 7.51 -5.87
C CYS A 122 1.90 6.66 -5.01
N ILE A 123 2.31 6.35 -3.77
CA ILE A 123 1.52 5.46 -2.90
C ILE A 123 0.09 5.97 -2.67
N ALA A 124 -0.09 7.29 -2.53
CA ALA A 124 -1.42 7.90 -2.36
C ALA A 124 -2.34 7.65 -3.57
N SER A 125 -1.83 7.86 -4.79
CA SER A 125 -2.58 7.60 -6.02
C SER A 125 -2.93 6.13 -6.18
N ILE A 126 -1.98 5.23 -5.87
CA ILE A 126 -2.21 3.79 -5.92
C ILE A 126 -3.33 3.39 -4.96
N LEU A 127 -3.22 3.79 -3.68
CA LEU A 127 -4.22 3.44 -2.67
C LEU A 127 -5.60 4.05 -2.99
N PHE A 128 -5.63 5.27 -3.53
CA PHE A 128 -6.87 5.89 -3.99
C PHE A 128 -7.55 5.09 -5.11
N LEU A 129 -6.81 4.65 -6.12
CA LEU A 129 -7.35 3.84 -7.21
C LEU A 129 -7.81 2.46 -6.73
N LEU A 130 -7.03 1.82 -5.86
CA LEU A 130 -7.39 0.53 -5.26
C LEU A 130 -8.64 0.65 -4.36
N GLU A 131 -8.78 1.72 -3.57
CA GLU A 131 -9.99 1.93 -2.80
C GLU A 131 -11.20 2.19 -3.69
N GLY A 132 -11.03 2.97 -4.76
CA GLY A 132 -12.09 3.16 -5.75
C GLY A 132 -12.56 1.86 -6.40
N ARG A 133 -11.64 0.92 -6.63
CA ARG A 133 -11.94 -0.43 -7.11
C ARG A 133 -12.70 -1.26 -6.07
N GLY A 134 -12.26 -1.24 -4.81
CA GLY A 134 -12.95 -1.91 -3.70
C GLY A 134 -14.26 -1.25 -3.26
N GLY A 135 -14.51 -0.03 -3.72
CA GLY A 135 -15.70 0.77 -3.43
C GLY A 135 -15.51 1.76 -2.28
N TRP A 136 -16.17 2.91 -2.41
CA TRP A 136 -16.08 4.04 -1.46
C TRP A 136 -17.00 3.92 -0.24
N GLY A 137 -17.68 2.79 -0.05
CA GLY A 137 -18.70 2.63 0.99
C GLY A 137 -18.17 2.93 2.40
N TYR A 138 -16.99 2.41 2.73
CA TYR A 138 -16.32 2.67 4.01
C TYR A 138 -16.06 4.17 4.20
N ARG A 139 -15.43 4.84 3.22
CA ARG A 139 -15.11 6.27 3.36
C ARG A 139 -16.35 7.18 3.41
N LEU A 140 -17.43 6.81 2.74
CA LEU A 140 -18.65 7.61 2.67
C LEU A 140 -19.60 7.39 3.86
N HIS A 141 -19.61 6.18 4.44
CA HIS A 141 -20.63 5.79 5.42
C HIS A 141 -20.05 5.29 6.75
N HIS A 142 -18.79 4.83 6.77
CA HIS A 142 -18.08 4.30 7.94
C HIS A 142 -16.61 4.80 7.98
N PRO A 143 -16.37 6.12 7.97
CA PRO A 143 -15.01 6.68 7.91
C PRO A 143 -14.12 6.27 9.09
N GLU A 144 -14.70 5.77 10.17
CA GLU A 144 -14.03 5.19 11.34
C GLU A 144 -13.40 3.81 11.07
N VAL A 145 -13.81 3.10 10.01
CA VAL A 145 -13.27 1.79 9.63
C VAL A 145 -12.55 1.89 8.29
N PRO A 146 -11.21 1.85 8.26
CA PRO A 146 -10.46 1.77 7.02
C PRO A 146 -10.89 0.54 6.19
N SER A 147 -10.98 0.71 4.87
CA SER A 147 -11.48 -0.35 3.98
C SER A 147 -10.66 -1.64 4.13
N PRO A 148 -11.29 -2.80 4.46
CA PRO A 148 -10.60 -4.09 4.53
C PRO A 148 -10.04 -4.52 3.18
N TYR A 149 -10.58 -4.04 2.06
CA TYR A 149 -10.01 -4.28 0.73
C TYR A 149 -8.56 -3.78 0.65
N LEU A 150 -8.23 -2.70 1.37
CA LEU A 150 -6.87 -2.19 1.49
C LEU A 150 -6.13 -2.76 2.70
N TRP A 151 -6.76 -2.74 3.87
CA TRP A 151 -6.05 -2.79 5.15
C TRP A 151 -6.24 -4.08 5.96
N ASN A 152 -7.00 -5.07 5.46
CA ASN A 152 -7.18 -6.31 6.20
C ASN A 152 -5.84 -7.03 6.42
N TYR A 153 -5.67 -7.60 7.63
CA TYR A 153 -4.43 -8.18 8.19
C TYR A 153 -3.41 -7.15 8.72
N SER A 154 -3.79 -5.89 8.86
CA SER A 154 -2.98 -4.86 9.52
C SER A 154 -3.66 -4.28 10.75
N THR A 155 -2.89 -3.54 11.56
CA THR A 155 -3.36 -2.76 12.70
C THR A 155 -4.44 -1.72 12.38
N HIS A 156 -4.70 -1.44 11.10
CA HIS A 156 -5.76 -0.51 10.67
C HIS A 156 -7.13 -1.16 10.47
N TYR A 157 -7.23 -2.49 10.55
CA TYR A 157 -8.50 -3.19 10.40
C TYR A 157 -8.67 -4.29 11.44
N THR A 158 -9.80 -4.27 12.14
CA THR A 158 -10.15 -5.28 13.13
C THR A 158 -11.43 -6.03 12.74
N GLN A 159 -12.51 -5.27 12.50
CA GLN A 159 -13.84 -5.79 12.15
C GLN A 159 -14.66 -4.67 11.50
N GLY A 160 -15.82 -5.03 10.97
CA GLY A 160 -16.68 -4.12 10.21
C GLY A 160 -16.53 -4.43 8.73
N LYS A 161 -17.58 -4.90 8.08
CA LYS A 161 -17.56 -5.08 6.63
C LYS A 161 -18.93 -4.97 6.01
N TYR A 162 -18.93 -4.59 4.74
CA TYR A 162 -20.06 -4.85 3.86
C TYR A 162 -20.12 -6.34 3.53
N VAL A 163 -21.22 -6.99 3.91
CA VAL A 163 -21.50 -8.41 3.59
C VAL A 163 -22.08 -8.52 2.18
N THR A 164 -22.86 -7.51 1.80
CA THR A 164 -23.28 -7.21 0.44
C THR A 164 -23.14 -5.69 0.24
N ASP A 165 -23.25 -5.21 -1.01
CA ASP A 165 -23.03 -3.80 -1.36
C ASP A 165 -23.83 -2.81 -0.50
N ASP A 166 -25.02 -3.21 -0.04
CA ASP A 166 -25.92 -2.38 0.77
C ASP A 166 -26.05 -2.83 2.24
N THR A 167 -25.37 -3.91 2.64
CA THR A 167 -25.51 -4.49 4.00
C THR A 167 -24.23 -4.40 4.80
N TRP A 168 -24.17 -3.41 5.69
CA TRP A 168 -23.10 -3.26 6.67
C TRP A 168 -23.25 -4.24 7.85
N SER A 169 -22.13 -4.80 8.29
CA SER A 169 -22.02 -5.61 9.50
C SER A 169 -20.86 -5.12 10.35
N GLU A 170 -21.14 -4.57 11.54
CA GLU A 170 -20.13 -4.07 12.49
C GLU A 170 -19.18 -5.17 13.00
N THR A 171 -19.64 -6.42 13.04
CA THR A 171 -18.88 -7.58 13.56
C THR A 171 -18.33 -8.46 12.46
N GLY A 172 -18.64 -8.17 11.20
CA GLY A 172 -18.17 -8.97 10.07
C GLY A 172 -16.66 -8.79 9.86
N ILE A 173 -15.95 -9.91 9.72
CA ILE A 173 -14.49 -9.92 9.53
C ILE A 173 -14.17 -10.30 8.08
N ALA A 174 -13.35 -9.48 7.43
CA ALA A 174 -12.81 -9.77 6.10
C ALA A 174 -11.81 -10.93 6.16
N GLN A 175 -11.83 -11.80 5.14
CA GLN A 175 -11.03 -13.04 5.13
C GLN A 175 -9.79 -12.95 4.25
N ARG A 176 -9.74 -12.00 3.30
CA ARG A 176 -8.67 -11.90 2.31
C ARG A 176 -7.67 -10.81 2.70
N CYS A 177 -6.40 -11.01 2.41
CA CYS A 177 -5.36 -10.00 2.64
C CYS A 177 -5.69 -8.71 1.87
N GLY A 178 -5.51 -7.56 2.51
CA GLY A 178 -5.73 -6.27 1.88
C GLY A 178 -4.63 -5.91 0.88
N ALA A 179 -5.01 -5.22 -0.20
CA ALA A 179 -4.08 -4.83 -1.26
C ALA A 179 -2.96 -3.90 -0.75
N ALA A 180 -3.26 -2.99 0.19
CA ALA A 180 -2.26 -2.10 0.78
C ALA A 180 -1.27 -2.87 1.67
N VAL A 181 -1.74 -3.92 2.36
CA VAL A 181 -0.90 -4.82 3.15
C VAL A 181 0.09 -5.59 2.28
N LEU A 182 -0.34 -6.07 1.11
CA LEU A 182 0.56 -6.71 0.14
C LEU A 182 1.59 -5.72 -0.42
N LEU A 183 1.17 -4.51 -0.79
CA LEU A 183 2.09 -3.44 -1.20
C LEU A 183 3.11 -3.12 -0.11
N ARG A 184 2.66 -3.02 1.16
CA ARG A 184 3.52 -2.80 2.31
C ARG A 184 4.55 -3.91 2.44
N ARG A 185 4.13 -5.17 2.34
CA ARG A 185 5.05 -6.31 2.45
C ARG A 185 6.08 -6.36 1.33
N LEU A 186 5.67 -6.10 0.09
CA LEU A 186 6.58 -6.03 -1.05
C LEU A 186 7.61 -4.89 -0.89
N ALA A 187 7.18 -3.75 -0.35
CA ALA A 187 8.06 -2.61 -0.07
C ALA A 187 9.04 -2.91 1.08
N GLU A 188 8.58 -3.53 2.18
CA GLU A 188 9.45 -3.96 3.30
C GLU A 188 10.56 -4.93 2.86
N ARG A 189 10.26 -5.76 1.85
CA ARG A 189 11.23 -6.69 1.26
C ARG A 189 12.14 -6.03 0.21
N GLY A 190 11.98 -4.73 -0.06
CA GLY A 190 12.77 -4.00 -1.04
C GLY A 190 12.50 -4.39 -2.50
N LEU A 191 11.35 -5.00 -2.78
CA LEU A 191 11.01 -5.53 -4.12
C LEU A 191 10.36 -4.50 -5.04
N ILE A 192 9.78 -3.45 -4.44
CA ILE A 192 9.10 -2.37 -5.14
C ILE A 192 9.55 -1.03 -4.56
N ALA A 193 9.46 0.01 -5.39
CA ALA A 193 9.62 1.39 -5.00
C ALA A 193 8.45 2.19 -5.60
N PHE A 194 7.97 3.17 -4.84
CA PHE A 194 6.93 4.08 -5.30
C PHE A 194 7.57 5.36 -5.85
N ASN A 195 6.90 5.99 -6.82
CA ASN A 195 7.30 7.33 -7.23
C ASN A 195 7.13 8.26 -6.02
N ARG A 196 8.19 8.99 -5.68
CA ARG A 196 8.13 10.00 -4.62
C ARG A 196 7.27 11.15 -5.14
N SER A 197 6.19 11.47 -4.44
CA SER A 197 5.55 12.77 -4.64
C SER A 197 6.55 13.83 -4.19
N GLU A 198 6.91 14.76 -5.06
CA GLU A 198 7.89 15.83 -4.79
C GLU A 198 7.50 16.68 -3.56
N GLU A 199 6.24 16.66 -3.13
CA GLU A 199 5.72 17.49 -2.04
C GLU A 199 6.01 17.00 -0.61
N LEU A 200 6.46 15.76 -0.41
CA LEU A 200 6.67 15.22 0.94
C LEU A 200 8.08 14.70 1.14
N LEU A 201 8.97 15.65 1.39
CA LEU A 201 9.78 15.78 2.61
C LEU A 201 10.70 16.99 2.38
N ASP A 202 10.20 18.21 2.62
CA ASP A 202 11.08 19.38 2.60
C ASP A 202 12.08 19.37 3.77
N GLU A 203 11.87 18.52 4.79
CA GLU A 203 12.88 18.22 5.79
C GLU A 203 12.94 16.73 6.19
N PRO A 204 14.15 16.16 6.39
CA PRO A 204 14.33 14.78 6.85
C PRO A 204 13.74 14.53 8.24
N LEU A 205 12.97 13.44 8.39
CA LEU A 205 12.27 13.06 9.65
C LEU A 205 13.20 12.89 10.86
N LEU A 206 14.46 12.49 10.60
CA LEU A 206 15.52 12.30 11.59
C LEU A 206 16.61 13.35 11.33
N ARG A 207 16.37 14.56 11.82
CA ARG A 207 17.32 15.69 11.74
C ARG A 207 17.89 15.98 13.12
N TYR A 208 19.14 16.43 13.16
CA TYR A 208 19.69 17.09 14.33
C TYR A 208 18.93 18.41 14.59
N ASP A 209 18.21 18.47 15.70
CA ASP A 209 17.52 19.67 16.19
C ASP A 209 17.38 19.60 17.71
N GLU A 210 18.05 20.52 18.40
CA GLU A 210 18.00 20.64 19.86
C GLU A 210 16.81 21.46 20.36
N SER A 211 16.17 22.21 19.46
CA SER A 211 15.14 23.20 19.78
C SER A 211 13.73 22.64 19.64
N ALA A 212 13.51 21.76 18.66
CA ALA A 212 12.21 21.17 18.37
C ALA A 212 12.13 19.71 18.84
N ALA A 213 10.99 19.36 19.46
CA ALA A 213 10.68 17.97 19.80
C ALA A 213 9.92 17.30 18.64
N SER A 214 10.33 16.10 18.25
CA SER A 214 9.74 15.27 17.20
C SER A 214 9.32 13.91 17.78
N PRO A 215 8.08 13.45 17.52
CA PRO A 215 7.64 12.10 17.90
C PRO A 215 8.55 10.99 17.35
N TRP A 216 9.18 11.22 16.20
CA TRP A 216 10.10 10.26 15.57
C TRP A 216 11.43 10.15 16.32
N ILE A 217 11.95 11.29 16.81
CA ILE A 217 13.15 11.29 17.67
C ILE A 217 12.83 10.67 19.02
N GLU A 218 11.64 10.87 19.57
CA GLU A 218 11.23 10.24 20.82
C GLU A 218 11.16 8.71 20.67
N ALA A 219 10.58 8.21 19.58
CA ALA A 219 10.55 6.79 19.25
C ALA A 219 11.97 6.23 19.06
N LEU A 220 12.84 6.95 18.35
CA LEU A 220 14.25 6.58 18.19
C LEU A 220 14.99 6.54 19.53
N GLN A 221 14.80 7.53 20.41
CA GLN A 221 15.40 7.57 21.75
C GLN A 221 14.92 6.40 22.62
N ARG A 222 13.63 6.05 22.57
CA ARG A 222 13.09 4.86 23.24
C ARG A 222 13.75 3.59 22.72
N PHE A 223 13.87 3.44 21.40
CA PHE A 223 14.54 2.30 20.77
C PHE A 223 16.02 2.22 21.18
N MET A 224 16.75 3.34 21.12
CA MET A 224 18.17 3.40 21.51
C MET A 224 18.38 2.96 22.96
N ASN A 225 17.47 3.32 23.88
CA ASN A 225 17.54 2.88 25.28
C ASN A 225 17.26 1.38 25.50
N THR A 226 16.76 0.66 24.50
CA THR A 226 16.64 -0.81 24.58
C THR A 226 17.95 -1.53 24.27
N LEU A 227 18.96 -0.80 23.79
CA LEU A 227 20.24 -1.37 23.39
C LEU A 227 21.23 -1.39 24.56
N PRO A 228 22.13 -2.40 24.62
CA PRO A 228 23.17 -2.44 25.62
C PRO A 228 24.02 -1.17 25.59
N GLU A 229 24.37 -0.66 26.78
CA GLU A 229 25.30 0.48 26.96
C GLU A 229 24.87 1.80 26.30
N THR A 230 23.60 1.90 25.87
CA THR A 230 23.07 3.11 25.25
C THR A 230 22.05 3.77 26.17
N TYR A 231 22.33 5.01 26.57
CA TYR A 231 21.51 5.78 27.49
C TYR A 231 21.30 7.19 26.96
N VAL A 232 20.12 7.44 26.41
CA VAL A 232 19.70 8.70 25.82
C VAL A 232 18.44 9.18 26.53
N LYS A 233 18.34 10.48 26.80
CA LYS A 233 17.12 11.06 27.37
C LYS A 233 16.00 10.99 26.34
N VAL A 234 14.81 10.52 26.73
CA VAL A 234 13.61 10.50 25.88
C VAL A 234 12.88 11.84 26.04
N ASP A 235 13.18 12.79 25.16
CA ASP A 235 12.58 14.13 25.15
C ASP A 235 12.17 14.62 23.75
N GLY A 236 12.29 13.75 22.75
CA GLY A 236 11.94 14.04 21.35
C GLY A 236 12.91 14.99 20.67
N ARG A 237 14.01 15.42 21.31
CA ARG A 237 14.95 16.39 20.74
C ARG A 237 16.24 15.71 20.31
N ALA A 238 16.65 15.93 19.07
CA ALA A 238 17.81 15.28 18.47
C ALA A 238 19.10 16.05 18.78
N GLY A 239 19.48 16.07 20.06
CA GLY A 239 20.71 16.70 20.53
C GLY A 239 21.96 15.81 20.43
N PRO A 240 23.11 16.30 20.94
CA PRO A 240 24.42 15.69 20.74
C PRO A 240 24.49 14.21 21.13
N ARG A 241 23.85 13.83 22.25
CA ARG A 241 23.85 12.45 22.77
C ARG A 241 22.96 11.52 21.96
N ALA A 242 21.82 12.01 21.46
CA ALA A 242 20.94 11.22 20.59
C ALA A 242 21.62 10.94 19.25
N SER A 243 22.27 11.95 18.67
CA SER A 243 23.03 11.80 17.43
C SER A 243 24.29 10.94 17.60
N GLU A 244 24.99 11.03 18.73
CA GLU A 244 26.14 10.16 19.02
C GLU A 244 25.71 8.69 19.20
N ALA A 245 24.60 8.44 19.89
CA ALA A 245 24.04 7.10 20.01
C ALA A 245 23.59 6.55 18.65
N PHE A 246 22.96 7.37 17.82
CA PHE A 246 22.59 7.03 16.44
C PHE A 246 23.82 6.70 15.58
N HIS A 247 24.92 7.44 15.74
CA HIS A 247 26.19 7.15 15.07
C HIS A 247 26.82 5.85 15.56
N LYS A 248 26.79 5.55 16.86
CA LYS A 248 27.26 4.24 17.36
C LYS A 248 26.47 3.06 16.79
N LEU A 249 25.17 3.26 16.51
CA LEU A 249 24.30 2.26 15.92
C LEU A 249 24.54 2.07 14.42
N THR A 250 24.62 3.16 13.67
CA THR A 250 24.52 3.16 12.20
C THR A 250 25.82 3.49 11.48
N GLY A 251 26.82 4.01 12.21
CA GLY A 251 28.03 4.60 11.63
C GLY A 251 27.82 6.00 11.05
N MET A 252 26.62 6.59 11.17
CA MET A 252 26.29 7.90 10.62
C MET A 252 25.71 8.82 11.69
N TYR A 253 26.07 10.10 11.66
CA TYR A 253 25.42 11.11 12.50
C TYR A 253 24.03 11.48 11.95
N LEU A 254 23.15 12.01 12.82
CA LEU A 254 21.87 12.55 12.38
C LEU A 254 22.10 13.70 11.39
N LEU A 255 21.23 13.78 10.37
CA LEU A 255 21.37 14.75 9.30
C LEU A 255 21.29 16.17 9.86
N GLY A 256 22.30 17.01 9.59
CA GLY A 256 22.43 18.35 10.15
C GLY A 256 23.26 18.45 11.44
N ASP A 257 23.78 17.34 11.98
CA ASP A 257 24.72 17.38 13.10
C ASP A 257 26.01 18.11 12.67
N PRO A 258 26.53 19.06 13.46
CA PRO A 258 27.79 19.76 13.15
C PRO A 258 28.98 18.82 12.86
N ARG A 259 28.99 17.62 13.46
CA ARG A 259 30.05 16.61 13.30
C ARG A 259 29.94 15.80 12.01
N SER A 260 28.81 15.88 11.30
CA SER A 260 28.58 15.18 10.03
C SER A 260 29.29 15.82 8.83
N ARG A 261 29.78 17.07 8.97
CA ARG A 261 30.46 17.80 7.89
C ARG A 261 31.96 17.48 7.72
N ASP A 262 32.54 16.75 8.67
CA ASP A 262 33.98 16.45 8.73
C ASP A 262 34.32 14.98 8.36
N GLN A 263 33.39 14.24 7.72
CA GLN A 263 33.60 12.86 7.24
C GLN A 263 33.37 12.72 5.73
#